data_AF-A0A2U1VWV3-F1
#
_entry.id   AF-A0A2U1VWV3-F1
#
_cell.length_a   1.000
_cell.length_b   1.000
_cell.length_c   1.000
_cell.angle_alpha   90.00
_cell.angle_beta   90.00
_cell.angle_gamma   90.00
#
_symmetry.space_group_name_H-M   'P 1'
#
loop_
_entity.id
_entity.type
_entity.pdbx_description
1 polymer ?
#
loop_
_entity_poly.entity_id
_entity_poly.type
_entity_poly.pdbx_seq_one_letter_code
_entity_poly.pdbx_strand_id
1 'polypeptide(L)'
;MSLARSLAAGAALAVAFHAAQLAALVVRFEALPNFVTLHDWPGNVARILRATPALADVPAIAAEEWLLEIGFFNTSYGKGITEWSLAVLPAKLALATLAGALLAAAAGRLRALPPGACRRTGVAAAGAGTALTALTGVTVSWVACCAAPSWVVGLAVLGMGVGTAFALLPWGPWLTMAGFALLAAGVLLPAWAAQRGRG
;
A
#
# COMPACT_ATOMS: atom_id res chain seq x y z
N MET A 1 -2.66 -8.64 -22.46
CA MET A 1 -1.45 -8.02 -21.86
C MET A 1 -0.62 -9.14 -21.26
N SER A 2 0.70 -9.20 -21.53
CA SER A 2 1.55 -10.26 -20.97
C SER A 2 1.79 -10.04 -19.47
N LEU A 3 2.03 -11.11 -18.71
CA LEU A 3 2.28 -11.07 -17.27
C LEU A 3 3.41 -10.09 -16.91
N ALA A 4 4.50 -10.12 -17.67
CA ALA A 4 5.64 -9.23 -17.48
C ALA A 4 5.28 -7.73 -17.58
N ARG A 5 4.40 -7.35 -18.52
CA ARG A 5 3.94 -5.95 -18.64
C ARG A 5 3.07 -5.54 -17.47
N SER A 6 2.21 -6.45 -16.97
CA SER A 6 1.40 -6.18 -15.78
C SER A 6 2.28 -5.99 -14.54
N LEU A 7 3.31 -6.83 -14.35
CA LEU A 7 4.25 -6.70 -13.24
C LEU A 7 5.07 -5.41 -13.30
N ALA A 8 5.58 -5.05 -14.49
CA ALA A 8 6.29 -3.78 -14.67
C ALA A 8 5.40 -2.56 -14.38
N ALA A 9 4.15 -2.58 -14.86
CA ALA A 9 3.18 -1.53 -14.54
C ALA A 9 2.86 -1.49 -13.04
N GLY A 10 2.76 -2.66 -12.40
CA GLY A 10 2.55 -2.78 -10.95
C GLY A 10 3.70 -2.17 -10.15
N ALA A 11 4.94 -2.46 -10.53
CA ALA A 11 6.12 -1.89 -9.87
C ALA A 11 6.17 -0.37 -10.04
N ALA A 12 5.89 0.15 -11.24
CA ALA A 12 5.82 1.59 -11.49
C ALA A 12 4.73 2.27 -10.64
N LEU A 13 3.54 1.66 -10.54
CA LEU A 13 2.46 2.15 -9.69
C LEU A 13 2.82 2.11 -8.20
N ALA A 14 3.52 1.06 -7.75
CA ALA A 14 3.98 0.96 -6.37
C ALA A 14 4.99 2.07 -6.02
N VAL A 15 5.93 2.37 -6.93
CA VAL A 15 6.86 3.51 -6.77
C VAL A 15 6.09 4.83 -6.73
N ALA A 16 5.15 5.04 -7.67
CA ALA A 16 4.33 6.24 -7.71
C ALA A 16 3.48 6.40 -6.44
N PHE A 17 2.98 5.31 -5.87
CA PHE A 17 2.23 5.31 -4.63
C PHE A 17 3.07 5.76 -3.42
N HIS A 18 4.31 5.28 -3.28
CA HIS A 18 5.19 5.75 -2.21
C HIS A 18 5.64 7.20 -2.43
N ALA A 19 5.90 7.60 -3.67
CA ALA A 19 6.20 8.99 -4.01
C ALA A 19 5.02 9.92 -3.66
N ALA A 20 3.78 9.50 -3.90
CA ALA A 20 2.58 10.24 -3.53
C ALA A 20 2.43 10.37 -2.01
N GLN A 21 2.74 9.32 -1.25
CA GLN A 21 2.75 9.38 0.23
C GLN A 21 3.80 10.37 0.74
N LEU A 22 5.02 10.33 0.19
CA LEU A 22 6.07 11.28 0.54
C LEU A 22 5.65 12.72 0.23
N ALA A 23 5.07 12.96 -0.95
CA ALA A 23 4.56 14.27 -1.32
C ALA A 23 3.44 14.73 -0.37
N ALA A 24 2.53 13.85 0.03
CA ALA A 24 1.48 14.16 0.99
C ALA A 24 2.05 14.58 2.36
N LEU A 25 3.11 13.92 2.83
CA LEU A 25 3.82 14.30 4.06
C LEU A 25 4.46 15.68 3.94
N VAL A 26 5.19 15.93 2.84
CA VAL A 26 5.83 17.23 2.58
C VAL A 26 4.81 18.36 2.54
N VAL A 27 3.67 18.15 1.86
CA VAL A 27 2.59 19.15 1.79
C VAL A 27 1.93 19.34 3.14
N ARG A 28 1.69 18.27 3.90
CA ARG A 28 1.01 18.33 5.20
C ARG A 28 1.84 19.03 6.27
N PHE A 29 3.16 18.79 6.28
CA PHE A 29 4.06 19.28 7.32
C PHE A 29 4.91 20.47 6.87
N GLU A 30 4.76 20.91 5.61
CA GLU A 30 5.50 22.05 5.03
C GLU A 30 7.03 21.93 5.19
N ALA A 31 7.53 20.69 5.25
CA ALA A 31 8.93 20.37 5.49
C ALA A 31 9.39 19.33 4.46
N LEU A 32 10.59 19.53 3.92
CA LEU A 32 11.27 18.53 3.09
C LEU A 32 11.95 17.48 3.97
N PRO A 33 12.08 16.22 3.51
CA PRO A 33 12.80 15.21 4.26
C PRO A 33 14.26 15.63 4.44
N ASN A 34 14.81 15.45 5.64
CA ASN A 34 16.19 15.79 5.98
C ASN A 34 17.04 14.57 6.35
N PHE A 35 16.46 13.37 6.30
CA PHE A 35 17.20 12.12 6.41
C PHE A 35 16.64 11.04 5.49
N VAL A 36 17.53 10.12 5.11
CA VAL A 36 17.23 8.89 4.37
C VAL A 36 18.09 7.79 4.96
N THR A 37 17.46 6.69 5.37
CA THR A 37 18.13 5.54 5.99
C THR A 37 17.80 4.28 5.21
N LEU A 38 18.82 3.60 4.70
CA LEU A 38 18.68 2.24 4.16
C LEU A 38 19.00 1.23 5.26
N HIS A 39 18.10 0.30 5.50
CA HIS A 39 18.20 -0.69 6.56
C HIS A 39 18.75 -2.02 6.02
N ASP A 40 19.48 -2.77 6.87
CA ASP A 40 19.95 -4.12 6.57
C ASP A 40 18.80 -5.13 6.67
N TRP A 41 17.87 -5.05 5.72
CA TRP A 41 16.69 -5.92 5.68
C TRP A 41 17.05 -7.41 5.67
N PRO A 42 17.99 -7.92 4.82
CA PRO A 42 18.36 -9.33 4.85
C PRO A 42 18.98 -9.76 6.18
N GLY A 43 19.85 -8.93 6.77
CA GLY A 43 20.47 -9.22 8.06
C GLY A 43 19.46 -9.21 9.20
N ASN A 44 18.48 -8.30 9.18
CA ASN A 44 17.38 -8.28 10.13
C ASN A 44 16.49 -9.52 9.99
N VAL A 45 16.10 -9.92 8.78
CA VAL A 45 15.33 -11.15 8.54
C VAL A 45 16.11 -12.39 9.03
N ALA A 46 17.42 -12.47 8.76
CA ALA A 46 18.26 -13.55 9.28
C ALA A 46 18.40 -13.52 10.81
N ARG A 47 18.31 -12.35 11.45
CA ARG A 47 18.26 -12.22 12.91
C ARG A 47 16.92 -12.71 13.44
N ILE A 48 15.79 -12.32 12.85
CA ILE A 48 14.44 -12.78 13.22
C ILE A 48 14.36 -14.31 13.13
N LEU A 49 14.81 -14.89 12.03
CA LEU A 49 14.79 -16.35 11.84
C LEU A 49 15.56 -17.10 12.94
N ARG A 50 16.66 -16.52 13.44
CA ARG A 50 17.48 -17.12 14.50
C ARG A 50 16.94 -16.85 15.91
N ALA A 51 16.30 -15.70 16.11
CA ALA A 51 15.86 -15.23 17.41
C ALA A 51 14.42 -15.64 17.76
N THR A 52 13.57 -15.93 16.77
CA THR A 52 12.16 -16.27 16.97
C THR A 52 11.99 -17.78 17.20
N PRO A 53 11.56 -18.23 18.39
CA PRO A 53 11.43 -19.67 18.70
C PRO A 53 10.33 -20.35 17.89
N ALA A 54 9.22 -19.66 17.64
CA ALA A 54 8.10 -20.16 16.87
C ALA A 54 8.22 -19.73 15.41
N LEU A 55 8.55 -20.67 14.52
CA LEU A 55 8.70 -20.40 13.08
C LEU A 55 7.42 -19.87 12.43
N ALA A 56 6.25 -20.13 13.03
CA ALA A 56 4.97 -19.59 12.56
C ALA A 56 4.87 -18.06 12.68
N ASP A 57 5.61 -17.44 13.61
CA ASP A 57 5.58 -15.99 13.83
C ASP A 57 6.56 -15.25 12.92
N VAL A 58 7.58 -15.95 12.41
CA VAL A 58 8.64 -15.37 11.57
C VAL A 58 8.09 -14.59 10.37
N PRO A 59 7.12 -15.08 9.59
CA PRO A 59 6.60 -14.34 8.43
C PRO A 59 5.93 -13.02 8.82
N ALA A 60 5.17 -13.00 9.91
CA ALA A 60 4.46 -11.80 10.36
C ALA A 60 5.44 -10.74 10.86
N ILE A 61 6.50 -11.15 11.58
CA ILE A 61 7.54 -10.23 12.07
C ILE A 61 8.39 -9.72 10.92
N ALA A 62 8.88 -10.62 10.05
CA ALA A 62 9.73 -10.26 8.91
C ALA A 62 9.01 -9.37 7.88
N ALA A 63 7.68 -9.43 7.80
CA ALA A 63 6.88 -8.58 6.93
C ALA A 63 6.87 -7.11 7.37
N GLU A 64 7.11 -6.84 8.66
CA GLU A 64 7.12 -5.49 9.23
C GLU A 64 8.52 -4.84 9.23
N GLU A 65 9.54 -5.53 8.69
CA GLU A 65 10.90 -5.01 8.59
C GLU A 65 11.06 -3.95 7.50
N TRP A 66 11.81 -2.90 7.84
CA TRP A 66 11.99 -1.75 6.97
C TRP A 66 13.15 -2.01 6.00
N LEU A 67 12.99 -1.58 4.76
CA LEU A 67 14.07 -1.54 3.78
C LEU A 67 14.65 -0.14 3.68
N LEU A 68 13.77 0.86 3.58
CA LEU A 68 14.13 2.26 3.40
C LEU A 68 13.24 3.11 4.30
N GLU A 69 13.81 4.13 4.92
CA GLU A 69 13.09 5.15 5.66
C GLU A 69 13.49 6.53 5.14
N ILE A 70 12.50 7.39 4.92
CA ILE A 70 12.69 8.79 4.49
C ILE A 70 11.84 9.65 5.42
N GLY A 71 12.40 10.69 6.04
CA GLY A 71 11.62 11.47 6.99
C GLY A 71 12.20 12.84 7.31
N PHE A 72 11.53 13.48 8.27
CA PHE A 72 11.97 14.75 8.84
C PHE A 72 12.27 14.60 10.33
N PHE A 73 13.49 14.96 10.69
CA PHE A 73 14.02 14.96 12.03
C PHE A 73 14.14 16.38 12.55
N ASN A 74 13.35 16.75 13.55
CA ASN A 74 13.40 18.08 14.16
C ASN A 74 14.40 18.10 15.31
N THR A 75 15.51 18.82 15.14
CA THR A 75 16.58 18.96 16.13
C THR A 75 16.27 19.97 17.23
N SER A 76 15.15 20.70 17.16
CA SER A 76 14.77 21.69 18.18
C SER A 76 14.38 21.04 19.52
N TYR A 77 14.07 19.74 19.51
CA TYR A 77 13.65 18.98 20.69
C TYR A 77 14.81 18.18 21.31
N GLY A 78 15.80 18.87 21.90
CA GLY A 78 16.90 18.21 22.62
C GLY A 78 17.80 17.36 21.72
N LYS A 79 17.74 16.02 21.85
CA LYS A 79 18.44 15.10 20.94
C LYS A 79 17.76 14.94 19.57
N GLY A 80 16.63 15.63 19.39
CA GLY A 80 15.82 15.63 18.19
C GLY A 80 14.80 14.49 18.15
N ILE A 81 13.73 14.70 17.39
CA ILE A 81 12.65 13.74 17.21
C ILE A 81 12.32 13.59 15.73
N THR A 82 12.01 12.36 15.32
CA THR A 82 11.40 12.12 14.00
C THR A 82 9.95 12.59 14.08
N GLU A 83 9.64 13.69 13.41
CA GLU A 83 8.27 14.19 13.38
C GLU A 83 7.40 13.32 12.48
N TRP A 84 7.88 13.03 11.27
CA TRP A 84 7.23 12.13 10.33
C TRP A 84 8.25 11.33 9.55
N SER A 85 7.88 10.11 9.15
CA SER A 85 8.65 9.32 8.21
C SER A 85 7.76 8.47 7.31
N LEU A 86 8.24 8.20 6.11
CA LEU A 86 7.76 7.17 5.21
C LEU A 86 8.70 5.98 5.34
N ALA A 87 8.16 4.81 5.67
CA ALA A 87 8.89 3.56 5.62
C ALA A 87 8.49 2.76 4.37
N VAL A 88 9.47 2.24 3.63
CA VAL A 88 9.23 1.27 2.57
C VAL A 88 9.52 -0.12 3.12
N LEU A 89 8.47 -0.91 3.27
CA LEU A 89 8.56 -2.29 3.74
C LEU A 89 8.49 -3.23 2.53
N PRO A 90 9.41 -4.20 2.38
CA PRO A 90 9.39 -5.12 1.24
C PRO A 90 8.06 -5.87 1.05
N ALA A 91 7.42 -6.29 2.14
CA ALA A 91 6.13 -6.97 2.08
C ALA A 91 5.02 -6.03 1.56
N LYS A 92 4.95 -4.79 2.07
CA LYS A 92 3.97 -3.79 1.62
C LYS A 92 4.25 -3.35 0.17
N LEU A 93 5.52 -3.22 -0.21
CA LEU A 93 5.94 -2.93 -1.58
C LEU A 93 5.52 -4.05 -2.55
N ALA A 94 5.67 -5.31 -2.15
CA ALA A 94 5.21 -6.46 -2.92
C ALA A 94 3.67 -6.45 -3.09
N LEU A 95 2.93 -6.15 -2.01
CA LEU A 95 1.48 -6.03 -2.06
C LEU A 95 1.01 -4.86 -2.96
N ALA A 96 1.67 -3.69 -2.87
CA ALA A 96 1.39 -2.55 -3.73
C ALA A 96 1.68 -2.88 -5.20
N THR A 97 2.76 -3.61 -5.47
CA THR A 97 3.12 -4.10 -6.81
C THR A 97 2.07 -5.07 -7.35
N LEU A 98 1.60 -6.01 -6.52
CA LEU A 98 0.54 -6.94 -6.88
C LEU A 98 -0.77 -6.20 -7.19
N ALA A 99 -1.17 -5.26 -6.33
CA ALA A 99 -2.36 -4.45 -6.54
C ALA A 99 -2.28 -3.64 -7.85
N GLY A 100 -1.14 -2.99 -8.10
CA GLY A 100 -0.89 -2.26 -9.35
C GLY A 100 -0.90 -3.18 -10.58
N ALA A 101 -0.36 -4.40 -10.47
CA ALA A 101 -0.38 -5.36 -11.57
C ALA A 101 -1.81 -5.86 -11.87
N LEU A 102 -2.61 -6.11 -10.83
CA LEU A 102 -4.03 -6.45 -10.97
C LEU A 102 -4.81 -5.31 -11.61
N LEU A 103 -4.60 -4.06 -11.18
CA LEU A 103 -5.21 -2.88 -11.77
C LEU A 103 -4.84 -2.73 -13.24
N ALA A 104 -3.56 -2.86 -13.58
CA ALA A 104 -3.09 -2.78 -14.96
C ALA A 104 -3.73 -3.89 -15.83
N ALA A 105 -3.83 -5.11 -15.30
CA ALA A 105 -4.47 -6.23 -15.98
C ALA A 105 -5.99 -6.02 -16.14
N ALA A 106 -6.67 -5.47 -15.14
CA ALA A 106 -8.09 -5.11 -15.21
C ALA A 106 -8.31 -4.01 -16.26
N ALA A 107 -7.52 -2.93 -16.21
CA ALA A 107 -7.60 -1.83 -17.15
C ALA A 107 -7.40 -2.29 -18.60
N GLY A 108 -6.42 -3.17 -18.85
CA GLY A 108 -6.19 -3.75 -20.17
C GLY A 108 -7.38 -4.54 -20.71
N ARG A 109 -8.05 -5.33 -19.86
CA ARG A 109 -9.26 -6.09 -20.24
C ARG A 109 -10.48 -5.20 -20.44
N LEU A 110 -10.69 -4.25 -19.53
CA LEU A 110 -11.85 -3.34 -19.56
C LEU A 110 -11.80 -2.38 -20.75
N ARG A 111 -10.61 -2.01 -21.24
CA ARG A 111 -10.44 -1.22 -22.46
C ARG A 111 -10.82 -1.99 -23.73
N ALA A 112 -10.73 -3.32 -23.72
CA ALA A 112 -11.11 -4.15 -24.87
C ALA A 112 -12.62 -4.42 -24.95
N LEU A 113 -13.39 -4.08 -23.89
CA LEU A 113 -14.83 -4.23 -23.88
C LEU A 113 -15.53 -3.00 -24.49
N PRO A 114 -16.66 -3.19 -25.20
CA PRO A 114 -17.49 -2.07 -25.62
C PRO A 114 -18.06 -1.33 -24.40
N PRO A 115 -18.44 -0.05 -24.56
CA PRO A 115 -19.18 0.68 -23.53
C PRO A 115 -20.45 -0.09 -23.12
N GLY A 116 -20.62 -0.37 -21.84
CA GLY A 116 -21.73 -1.20 -21.36
C GLY A 116 -21.73 -1.39 -19.85
N ALA A 117 -22.74 -2.10 -19.34
CA ALA A 117 -22.88 -2.39 -17.91
C ALA A 117 -21.67 -3.17 -17.36
N CYS A 118 -21.20 -4.20 -18.08
CA CYS A 118 -20.04 -5.00 -17.69
C CYS A 118 -18.74 -4.17 -17.57
N ARG A 119 -18.50 -3.24 -18.51
CA ARG A 119 -17.35 -2.34 -18.43
C ARG A 119 -17.47 -1.38 -17.24
N ARG A 120 -18.66 -0.82 -17.00
CA ARG A 120 -18.91 0.10 -15.88
C ARG A 120 -18.72 -0.58 -14.53
N THR A 121 -19.29 -1.77 -14.33
CA THR A 121 -19.12 -2.52 -13.08
C THR A 121 -17.68 -2.94 -12.85
N GLY A 122 -16.98 -3.37 -13.90
CA GLY A 122 -15.57 -3.72 -13.80
C GLY A 122 -14.65 -2.54 -13.49
N VAL A 123 -14.91 -1.35 -14.06
CA VAL A 123 -14.20 -0.11 -13.72
C VAL A 123 -14.47 0.28 -12.26
N ALA A 124 -15.73 0.22 -11.82
CA ALA A 124 -16.09 0.52 -10.43
C ALA A 124 -15.40 -0.43 -9.44
N ALA A 125 -15.41 -1.74 -9.71
CA ALA A 125 -14.73 -2.74 -8.89
C ALA A 125 -13.22 -2.52 -8.85
N ALA A 126 -12.57 -2.31 -9.99
CA ALA A 126 -11.13 -2.06 -10.04
C ALA A 126 -10.75 -0.75 -9.32
N GLY A 127 -11.55 0.31 -9.49
CA GLY A 127 -11.35 1.60 -8.81
C GLY A 127 -11.50 1.49 -7.29
N ALA A 128 -12.60 0.91 -6.82
CA ALA A 128 -12.83 0.69 -5.40
C ALA A 128 -11.77 -0.23 -4.77
N GLY A 129 -11.39 -1.31 -5.46
CA GLY A 129 -10.35 -2.21 -5.01
C GLY A 129 -8.98 -1.53 -4.90
N THR A 130 -8.63 -0.68 -5.87
CA THR A 130 -7.41 0.13 -5.83
C THR A 130 -7.44 1.12 -4.67
N ALA A 131 -8.55 1.82 -4.44
CA ALA A 131 -8.66 2.78 -3.36
C ALA A 131 -8.49 2.12 -1.98
N LEU A 132 -9.12 0.96 -1.77
CA LEU A 132 -9.02 0.21 -0.51
C LEU A 132 -7.61 -0.35 -0.26
N THR A 133 -6.99 -0.93 -1.29
CA THR A 133 -5.61 -1.46 -1.18
C THR A 133 -4.58 -0.35 -1.01
N ALA A 134 -4.73 0.78 -1.72
CA ALA A 134 -3.88 1.94 -1.53
C ALA A 134 -4.03 2.51 -0.12
N LEU A 135 -5.25 2.63 0.39
CA LEU A 135 -5.51 3.16 1.73
C LEU A 135 -4.86 2.31 2.81
N THR A 136 -5.08 0.99 2.77
CA THR A 136 -4.54 0.05 3.75
C THR A 136 -3.04 -0.23 3.58
N GLY A 137 -2.49 0.11 2.42
CA GLY A 137 -1.08 -0.03 2.07
C GLY A 137 -0.21 1.18 2.45
N VAL A 138 -0.77 2.22 3.06
CA VAL A 138 0.00 3.40 3.48
C VAL A 138 0.99 3.02 4.57
N THR A 139 2.22 3.54 4.47
CA THR A 139 3.36 3.22 5.35
C THR A 139 4.03 4.48 5.91
N VAL A 140 3.20 5.47 6.30
CA VAL A 140 3.67 6.68 6.95
C VAL A 140 3.59 6.58 8.48
N SER A 141 4.48 7.30 9.15
CA SER A 141 4.53 7.49 10.60
C SER A 141 4.47 8.99 10.92
N TRP A 142 3.87 9.33 12.06
CA TRP A 142 3.81 10.71 12.56
C TRP A 142 3.83 10.68 14.09
N VAL A 143 4.62 11.57 14.70
CA VAL A 143 4.85 11.64 16.15
C VAL A 143 3.56 11.77 16.97
N ALA A 144 2.54 12.46 16.43
CA ALA A 144 1.25 12.61 17.12
C ALA A 144 0.41 11.32 17.15
N CYS A 145 0.78 10.31 16.36
CA CYS A 145 0.08 9.03 16.25
C CYS A 145 1.05 7.85 16.49
N CYS A 146 1.89 7.95 17.51
CA CYS A 146 2.99 7.02 17.81
C CYS A 146 2.57 5.55 18.07
N ALA A 147 1.30 5.29 18.40
CA ALA A 147 0.76 3.94 18.60
C ALA A 147 -0.22 3.51 17.50
N ALA A 148 -0.46 4.36 16.49
CA ALA A 148 -1.40 4.04 15.43
C ALA A 148 -0.73 3.25 14.30
N PRO A 149 -1.44 2.31 13.66
CA PRO A 149 -0.98 1.68 12.45
C PRO A 149 -0.87 2.71 11.33
N SER A 150 0.09 2.52 10.44
CA SER A 150 0.48 3.49 9.40
C SER A 150 -0.66 3.92 8.48
N TRP A 151 -1.65 3.06 8.22
CA TRP A 151 -2.81 3.40 7.39
C TRP A 151 -3.80 4.35 8.08
N VAL A 152 -3.91 4.27 9.41
CA VAL A 152 -4.67 5.21 10.24
C VAL A 152 -3.94 6.55 10.30
N VAL A 153 -2.60 6.52 10.41
CA VAL A 153 -1.77 7.73 10.29
C VAL A 153 -1.98 8.39 8.92
N GLY A 154 -2.02 7.59 7.85
CA GLY A 154 -2.34 8.04 6.50
C GLY A 154 -3.66 8.82 6.42
N LEU A 155 -4.72 8.29 7.02
CA LEU A 155 -6.01 8.97 7.10
C LEU A 155 -5.92 10.32 7.84
N ALA A 156 -5.18 10.36 8.95
CA ALA A 156 -4.99 11.58 9.73
C ALA A 156 -4.17 12.63 8.96
N VAL A 157 -3.14 12.21 8.22
CA VAL A 157 -2.34 13.06 7.32
C VAL A 157 -3.22 13.64 6.20
N LEU A 158 -4.17 12.86 5.68
CA LEU A 158 -5.17 13.29 4.70
C LEU A 158 -6.29 14.18 5.30
N GLY A 159 -6.23 14.48 6.59
CA GLY A 159 -7.15 15.41 7.26
C GLY A 159 -8.33 14.75 7.97
N MET A 160 -8.39 13.41 8.06
CA MET A 160 -9.37 12.73 8.89
C MET A 160 -9.08 13.01 10.38
N GLY A 161 -10.12 13.26 11.18
CA GLY A 161 -9.97 13.42 12.62
C GLY A 161 -9.34 12.17 13.26
N VAL A 162 -8.43 12.36 14.22
CA VAL A 162 -7.71 11.26 14.88
C VAL A 162 -8.68 10.24 15.49
N GLY A 163 -9.75 10.71 16.16
CA GLY A 163 -10.77 9.82 16.76
C GLY A 163 -11.51 8.95 15.74
N THR A 164 -11.87 9.48 14.57
CA THR A 164 -12.54 8.69 13.52
C THR A 164 -11.57 7.72 12.84
N ALA A 165 -10.30 8.11 12.69
CA ALA A 165 -9.27 7.24 12.16
C ALA A 165 -9.01 6.02 13.09
N PHE A 166 -8.97 6.22 14.41
CA PHE A 166 -8.85 5.12 15.38
C PHE A 166 -10.09 4.23 15.45
N ALA A 167 -11.29 4.77 15.22
CA ALA A 167 -12.51 3.94 15.16
C ALA A 167 -12.47 2.91 14.02
N LEU A 168 -11.70 3.19 12.96
CA LEU A 168 -11.53 2.30 11.82
C LEU A 168 -10.48 1.20 12.05
N LEU A 169 -9.70 1.26 13.13
CA LEU A 169 -8.58 0.35 13.41
C LEU A 169 -8.91 -1.15 13.23
N PRO A 170 -10.06 -1.68 13.72
CA PRO A 170 -10.39 -3.11 13.56
C PRO A 170 -10.67 -3.53 12.11
N TRP A 171 -10.95 -2.57 11.22
CA TRP A 171 -11.37 -2.83 9.85
C TRP A 171 -10.20 -3.04 8.88
N GLY A 172 -8.95 -2.76 9.27
CA GLY A 172 -7.78 -2.82 8.38
C GLY A 172 -7.65 -4.11 7.58
N PRO A 173 -7.66 -5.31 8.22
CA PRO A 173 -7.58 -6.59 7.50
C PRO A 173 -8.74 -6.79 6.52
N TRP A 174 -9.97 -6.44 6.94
CA TRP A 174 -11.18 -6.57 6.13
C TRP A 174 -11.14 -5.66 4.89
N LEU A 175 -10.71 -4.41 5.05
CA LEU A 175 -10.55 -3.45 3.96
C LEU A 175 -9.48 -3.93 2.96
N THR A 176 -8.38 -4.49 3.45
CA THR A 176 -7.31 -5.04 2.61
C THR A 176 -7.84 -6.22 1.78
N MET A 177 -8.51 -7.17 2.43
CA MET A 177 -9.11 -8.34 1.77
C MET A 177 -10.16 -7.93 0.74
N ALA A 178 -11.06 -7.01 1.10
CA ALA A 178 -12.07 -6.47 0.20
C ALA A 178 -11.43 -5.78 -1.01
N GLY A 179 -10.36 -5.02 -0.80
CA GLY A 179 -9.62 -4.34 -1.86
C GLY A 179 -9.06 -5.31 -2.89
N PHE A 180 -8.37 -6.36 -2.44
CA PHE A 180 -7.84 -7.40 -3.32
C PHE A 180 -8.95 -8.22 -4.00
N ALA A 181 -10.04 -8.53 -3.29
CA ALA A 181 -11.18 -9.23 -3.87
C ALA A 181 -11.84 -8.44 -5.01
N LEU A 182 -12.00 -7.12 -4.83
CA LEU A 182 -12.56 -6.23 -5.86
C LEU A 182 -11.63 -6.07 -7.07
N LEU A 183 -10.31 -5.98 -6.85
CA LEU A 183 -9.31 -5.99 -7.93
C LEU A 183 -9.35 -7.30 -8.72
N ALA A 184 -9.44 -8.44 -8.02
CA ALA A 184 -9.58 -9.75 -8.66
C ALA A 184 -10.89 -9.84 -9.46
N ALA A 185 -12.01 -9.35 -8.91
CA ALA A 185 -13.29 -9.30 -9.62
C ALA A 185 -13.20 -8.43 -10.89
N GLY A 186 -12.53 -7.27 -10.83
CA GLY A 186 -12.29 -6.40 -11.99
C GLY A 186 -11.46 -7.07 -13.11
N VAL A 187 -10.66 -8.08 -12.77
CA VAL A 187 -9.93 -8.91 -13.72
C VAL A 187 -10.77 -10.07 -14.27
N LEU A 188 -11.48 -10.78 -13.39
CA LEU A 188 -12.14 -12.05 -13.69
C LEU A 188 -13.49 -11.87 -14.38
N LEU A 189 -14.30 -10.87 -13.99
CA LEU A 189 -15.64 -10.66 -14.57
C LEU A 189 -15.59 -10.38 -16.07
N PRO A 190 -14.70 -9.50 -16.59
CA PRO A 190 -14.55 -9.31 -18.03
C PRO A 190 -14.09 -10.57 -18.76
N ALA A 191 -13.18 -11.34 -18.15
CA ALA A 191 -12.63 -12.56 -18.75
C ALA A 191 -13.72 -13.62 -18.92
N TRP A 192 -14.55 -13.79 -17.90
CA TRP A 192 -15.64 -14.75 -17.91
C TRP A 192 -16.77 -14.35 -18.87
N ALA A 193 -17.12 -13.07 -18.92
CA ALA A 193 -18.09 -12.56 -19.89
C ALA A 193 -17.63 -12.79 -21.35
N ALA A 194 -16.35 -12.60 -21.64
CA ALA A 194 -15.77 -12.85 -22.96
C ALA A 194 -15.79 -14.34 -23.36
N GLN A 195 -15.70 -15.26 -22.39
CA GLN A 195 -15.81 -16.70 -22.65
C GLN A 195 -17.24 -17.12 -22.99
N ARG A 196 -18.25 -16.58 -22.28
CA ARG A 196 -19.67 -16.90 -22.54
C ARG A 196 -20.17 -16.41 -23.89
N GLY A 197 -19.64 -15.31 -24.43
CA GLY A 197 -20.03 -14.81 -25.76
C GLY A 197 -19.44 -15.58 -26.94
N ARG A 198 -18.66 -16.65 -26.71
CA ARG A 198 -18.01 -17.47 -27.74
C ARG A 198 -18.61 -18.88 -27.90
N GLY A 199 -19.62 -19.24 -27.11
CA GLY A 199 -20.40 -20.47 -27.25
C GLY A 199 -21.81 -20.16 -27.73
#